data_AF-A0AAV6A398-F1
#
_entry.id   AF-A0AAV6A398-F1
#
_cell.length_a   1.000
_cell.length_b   1.000
_cell.length_c   1.000
_cell.angle_alpha   90.00
_cell.angle_beta   90.00
_cell.angle_gamma   90.00
#
_symmetry.space_group_name_H-M   'P 1'
#
loop_
_entity.id
_entity.type
_entity.pdbx_description
1 polymer ?
#
loop_
_entity_poly.entity_id
_entity_poly.type
_entity_poly.pdbx_seq_one_letter_code
_entity_poly.pdbx_strand_id
1 'polypeptide(L)'
;MAPSPIRLDAAAGGTGGSWYVLLEGLAKLVREVHPWIDLRVVEGGGVINHADLGAGRIPVAILNPPMTAAALAGRPPFERAQPDLRVGVANLTVNHLQFMVSREIPIQTLRDWPAHRWPLRVPVDRVGTVDRLVFQLALEDIGLTAAALASWGG
;
A
#
# COMPACT_ATOMS: atom_id res chain seq x y z
N MET A 1 12.05 -38.32 -2.03
CA MET A 1 13.10 -37.36 -2.42
C MET A 1 12.75 -36.03 -1.80
N ALA A 2 13.66 -35.39 -1.05
CA ALA A 2 13.36 -34.06 -0.51
C ALA A 2 13.23 -33.06 -1.67
N PRO A 3 12.23 -32.18 -1.67
CA PRO A 3 12.08 -31.16 -2.71
C PRO A 3 13.29 -30.22 -2.73
N SER A 4 13.67 -29.76 -3.92
CA SER A 4 14.75 -28.77 -4.09
C SER A 4 14.38 -27.46 -3.39
N PRO A 5 15.33 -26.80 -2.70
CA PRO A 5 15.07 -25.51 -2.08
C PRO A 5 14.61 -24.46 -3.10
N ILE A 6 13.57 -23.71 -2.75
CA ILE A 6 13.05 -22.59 -3.55
C ILE A 6 13.20 -21.32 -2.72
N ARG A 7 13.73 -20.27 -3.34
CA ARG A 7 13.87 -18.94 -2.75
C ARG A 7 13.06 -17.92 -3.54
N LEU A 8 12.15 -17.24 -2.87
CA LEU A 8 11.24 -16.27 -3.48
C LEU A 8 11.31 -14.96 -2.73
N ASP A 9 11.44 -13.85 -3.46
CA ASP A 9 11.23 -12.53 -2.89
C ASP A 9 9.74 -12.26 -2.72
N ALA A 10 9.36 -11.73 -1.56
CA ALA A 10 7.97 -11.45 -1.20
C ALA A 10 7.83 -9.98 -0.80
N ALA A 11 7.22 -9.14 -1.65
CA ALA A 11 7.08 -7.71 -1.34
C ALA A 11 5.96 -7.46 -0.32
N ALA A 12 6.26 -6.66 0.68
CA ALA A 12 5.29 -6.24 1.70
C ALA A 12 4.95 -4.75 1.57
N GLY A 13 4.86 -4.05 2.71
CA GLY A 13 4.91 -2.58 2.79
C GLY A 13 6.33 -2.07 3.07
N GLY A 14 6.45 -0.83 3.56
CA GLY A 14 7.72 -0.32 4.07
C GLY A 14 8.20 -1.06 5.32
N THR A 15 9.51 -1.07 5.57
CA THR A 15 10.09 -1.70 6.77
C THR A 15 9.45 -1.16 8.05
N GLY A 16 9.08 -2.07 8.96
CA GLY A 16 8.40 -1.72 10.23
C GLY A 16 6.89 -1.49 10.10
N GLY A 17 6.34 -1.47 8.88
CA GLY A 17 4.89 -1.40 8.65
C GLY A 17 4.18 -2.72 8.96
N SER A 18 2.86 -2.64 9.18
CA SER A 18 2.02 -3.80 9.53
C SER A 18 2.09 -4.92 8.49
N TRP A 19 2.10 -4.58 7.20
CA TRP A 19 2.24 -5.56 6.12
C TRP A 19 3.60 -6.27 6.13
N TYR A 20 4.68 -5.55 6.47
CA TYR A 20 6.01 -6.14 6.56
C TYR A 20 6.06 -7.19 7.68
N VAL A 21 5.60 -6.81 8.87
CA VAL A 21 5.55 -7.72 10.04
C VAL A 21 4.65 -8.93 9.77
N LEU A 22 3.51 -8.73 9.12
CA LEU A 22 2.60 -9.80 8.74
C LEU A 22 3.27 -10.79 7.78
N LEU A 23 3.96 -10.30 6.75
CA LEU A 23 4.59 -11.17 5.77
C LEU A 23 5.79 -11.92 6.34
N GLU A 24 6.56 -11.30 7.24
CA GLU A 24 7.62 -11.96 8.02
C GLU A 24 7.05 -13.11 8.88
N GLY A 25 5.93 -12.87 9.56
CA GLY A 25 5.22 -13.90 10.31
C GLY A 25 4.78 -15.06 9.43
N LEU A 26 4.21 -14.75 8.25
CA LEU A 26 3.80 -15.77 7.28
C LEU A 26 5.01 -16.53 6.70
N ALA A 27 6.11 -15.84 6.37
CA ALA A 27 7.34 -16.45 5.88
C ALA A 27 7.93 -17.43 6.89
N LYS A 28 7.93 -17.06 8.18
CA LYS A 28 8.33 -17.95 9.26
C LYS A 28 7.46 -19.21 9.32
N LEU A 29 6.13 -19.06 9.29
CA LEU A 29 5.20 -20.20 9.32
C LEU A 29 5.37 -21.11 8.10
N VAL A 30 5.55 -20.53 6.91
CA VAL A 30 5.83 -21.30 5.68
C VAL A 30 7.10 -22.12 5.85
N ARG A 31 8.18 -21.54 6.40
CA ARG A 31 9.44 -22.26 6.62
C ARG A 31 9.33 -23.35 7.70
N GLU A 32 8.47 -23.18 8.71
CA GLU A 32 8.21 -24.20 9.73
C GLU A 32 7.50 -25.42 9.14
N VAL A 33 6.51 -25.21 8.26
CA VAL A 33 5.72 -26.29 7.63
C VAL A 33 6.43 -26.88 6.41
N HIS A 34 7.10 -26.04 5.63
CA HIS A 34 7.79 -26.37 4.39
C HIS A 34 9.22 -25.79 4.41
N PRO A 35 10.18 -26.47 5.08
CA PRO A 35 11.54 -25.96 5.25
C PRO A 35 12.33 -25.74 3.96
N TRP A 36 11.85 -26.27 2.84
CA TRP A 36 12.43 -26.07 1.51
C TRP A 36 11.95 -24.79 0.80
N ILE A 37 11.02 -24.02 1.38
CA ILE A 37 10.56 -22.74 0.84
C ILE A 37 11.13 -21.61 1.70
N ASP A 38 11.96 -20.77 1.10
CA ASP A 38 12.51 -19.54 1.69
C ASP A 38 11.81 -18.32 1.07
N LEU A 39 10.93 -17.67 1.85
CA LEU A 39 10.31 -16.40 1.47
C LEU A 39 11.14 -15.26 2.05
N ARG A 40 11.91 -14.57 1.22
CA ARG A 40 12.64 -13.36 1.61
C ARG A 40 11.71 -12.15 1.52
N VAL A 41 11.29 -11.62 2.66
CA VAL A 41 10.47 -10.40 2.68
C VAL A 41 11.32 -9.21 2.24
N VAL A 42 10.77 -8.40 1.36
CA VAL A 42 11.39 -7.17 0.85
C VAL A 42 10.42 -6.01 0.95
N GLU A 43 10.96 -4.79 0.96
CA GLU A 43 10.13 -3.58 0.98
C GLU A 43 9.25 -3.49 -0.27
N GLY A 44 8.02 -3.03 -0.06
CA GLY A 44 7.05 -2.77 -1.11
C GLY A 44 6.16 -1.59 -0.79
N GLY A 45 5.14 -1.35 -1.61
CA GLY A 45 4.21 -0.21 -1.46
C GLY A 45 2.75 -0.54 -1.79
N GLY A 46 2.41 -1.77 -2.10
CA GLY A 46 1.06 -2.11 -2.56
C GLY A 46 0.82 -1.70 -4.01
N VAL A 47 0.86 -0.41 -4.39
CA VAL A 47 0.67 -0.01 -5.82
C VAL A 47 1.79 -0.59 -6.68
N ILE A 48 3.04 -0.36 -6.28
CA ILE A 48 4.20 -0.96 -6.96
C ILE A 48 4.18 -2.49 -6.90
N ASN A 49 3.68 -3.08 -5.81
CA ASN A 49 3.59 -4.53 -5.65
C ASN A 49 2.72 -5.18 -6.73
N HIS A 50 1.55 -4.60 -7.02
CA HIS A 50 0.70 -5.08 -8.10
C HIS A 50 1.43 -4.95 -9.45
N ALA A 51 2.03 -3.79 -9.71
CA ALA A 51 2.77 -3.54 -10.96
C ALA A 51 3.93 -4.53 -11.18
N ASP A 52 4.68 -4.84 -10.13
CA ASP A 52 5.81 -5.78 -10.17
C ASP A 52 5.35 -7.22 -10.28
N LEU A 53 4.30 -7.61 -9.54
CA LEU A 53 3.74 -8.96 -9.59
C LEU A 53 3.14 -9.25 -10.96
N GLY A 54 2.30 -8.35 -11.49
CA GLY A 54 1.69 -8.50 -12.81
C GLY A 54 2.69 -8.42 -13.97
N ALA A 55 3.88 -7.85 -13.75
CA ALA A 55 4.98 -7.85 -14.72
C ALA A 55 5.97 -9.03 -14.53
N GLY A 56 5.73 -9.92 -13.55
CA GLY A 56 6.62 -11.03 -13.24
C GLY A 56 7.97 -10.63 -12.62
N ARG A 57 8.11 -9.39 -12.14
CA ARG A 57 9.34 -8.89 -11.49
C ARG A 57 9.48 -9.37 -10.05
N ILE A 58 8.37 -9.67 -9.39
CA ILE A 58 8.36 -10.28 -8.07
C ILE A 58 7.37 -11.46 -8.05
N PRO A 59 7.72 -12.60 -7.44
CA PRO A 59 6.85 -13.78 -7.46
C PRO A 59 5.71 -13.75 -6.44
N VAL A 60 5.89 -13.03 -5.32
CA VAL A 60 4.93 -12.96 -4.22
C VAL A 60 4.84 -11.52 -3.71
N ALA A 61 3.63 -11.06 -3.37
CA ALA A 61 3.48 -9.79 -2.68
C ALA A 61 2.19 -9.72 -1.85
N ILE A 62 2.20 -8.87 -0.82
CA ILE A 62 0.97 -8.37 -0.19
C ILE A 62 0.34 -7.32 -1.11
N LEU A 63 -0.98 -7.46 -1.27
CA LEU A 63 -1.83 -6.66 -2.15
C LEU A 63 -3.04 -6.16 -1.35
N ASN A 64 -3.82 -5.24 -1.94
CA ASN A 64 -5.09 -4.78 -1.37
C ASN A 64 -6.21 -4.86 -2.43
N PRO A 65 -7.45 -5.21 -2.04
CA PRO A 65 -8.50 -5.55 -2.99
C PRO A 65 -8.83 -4.45 -4.04
N PRO A 66 -8.91 -3.15 -3.68
CA PRO A 66 -9.21 -2.11 -4.67
C PRO A 66 -8.14 -2.02 -5.78
N MET A 67 -6.86 -2.15 -5.43
CA MET A 67 -5.77 -2.10 -6.42
C MET A 67 -5.68 -3.41 -7.21
N THR A 68 -6.04 -4.55 -6.61
CA THR A 68 -6.12 -5.81 -7.34
C THR A 68 -7.17 -5.73 -8.44
N ALA A 69 -8.36 -5.20 -8.13
CA ALA A 69 -9.41 -4.98 -9.11
C ALA A 69 -8.99 -3.98 -10.21
N ALA A 70 -8.33 -2.88 -9.83
CA ALA A 70 -7.82 -1.90 -10.79
C ALA A 70 -6.74 -2.49 -11.71
N ALA A 71 -5.80 -3.28 -11.17
CA ALA A 71 -4.73 -3.94 -11.90
C ALA A 71 -5.26 -4.97 -12.91
N LEU A 72 -6.20 -5.81 -12.49
CA LEU A 72 -6.86 -6.78 -13.37
C LEU A 72 -7.61 -6.11 -14.52
N ALA A 73 -8.23 -4.95 -14.26
CA ALA A 73 -9.00 -4.20 -15.25
C ALA A 73 -8.16 -3.20 -16.08
N GLY A 74 -6.88 -3.01 -15.77
CA GLY A 74 -6.03 -2.01 -16.43
C GLY A 74 -6.51 -0.58 -16.20
N ARG A 75 -7.03 -0.28 -15.00
CA ARG A 75 -7.48 1.05 -14.60
C ARG A 75 -6.37 1.78 -13.84
N PRO A 76 -6.39 3.12 -13.80
CA PRO A 76 -5.46 3.90 -12.99
C PRO A 76 -5.32 3.34 -11.57
N PRO A 77 -4.08 3.26 -11.03
CA PRO A 77 -2.83 3.80 -11.58
C PRO A 77 -2.10 2.89 -12.59
N PHE A 78 -2.72 1.80 -13.05
CA PHE A 78 -2.10 0.84 -13.98
C PHE A 78 -2.39 1.21 -15.43
N GLU A 79 -1.35 1.29 -16.26
CA GLU A 79 -1.47 1.62 -17.69
C GLU A 79 -2.04 0.47 -18.54
N ARG A 80 -1.95 -0.76 -18.04
CA ARG A 80 -2.39 -1.99 -18.73
C ARG A 80 -2.95 -3.00 -17.75
N ALA A 81 -3.87 -3.83 -18.24
CA ALA A 81 -4.42 -4.94 -17.48
C ALA A 81 -3.34 -5.98 -17.14
N GLN A 82 -3.48 -6.61 -15.98
CA GLN A 82 -2.59 -7.66 -15.47
C GLN A 82 -3.37 -8.98 -15.30
N PRO A 83 -3.80 -9.63 -16.40
CA PRO A 83 -4.73 -10.77 -16.35
C PRO A 83 -4.15 -12.01 -15.67
N ASP A 84 -2.83 -12.09 -15.52
CA ASP A 84 -2.13 -13.22 -14.89
C ASP A 84 -1.95 -13.06 -13.37
N LEU A 85 -2.38 -11.93 -12.79
CA LEU A 85 -2.36 -11.76 -11.35
C LEU A 85 -3.28 -12.80 -10.68
N ARG A 86 -2.79 -13.46 -9.63
CA ARG A 86 -3.53 -14.47 -8.86
C ARG A 86 -3.48 -14.12 -7.37
N VAL A 87 -4.63 -14.27 -6.69
CA VAL A 87 -4.73 -14.15 -5.24
C VAL A 87 -4.71 -15.56 -4.65
N GLY A 88 -3.63 -15.89 -3.95
CA GLY A 88 -3.50 -17.19 -3.27
C GLY A 88 -4.12 -17.21 -1.87
N VAL A 89 -4.02 -16.09 -1.14
CA VAL A 89 -4.54 -15.93 0.22
C VAL A 89 -5.20 -14.56 0.35
N ALA A 90 -6.34 -14.49 1.02
CA ALA A 90 -7.13 -13.27 1.21
C ALA A 90 -7.53 -13.06 2.67
N ASN A 91 -8.12 -11.90 2.99
CA ASN A 91 -8.62 -11.54 4.32
C ASN A 91 -7.59 -11.60 5.45
N LEU A 92 -6.35 -11.18 5.18
CA LEU A 92 -5.29 -11.16 6.19
C LEU A 92 -5.42 -10.00 7.18
N THR A 93 -5.89 -8.83 6.74
CA THR A 93 -6.10 -7.64 7.58
C THR A 93 -7.28 -6.82 7.09
N VAL A 94 -7.81 -5.97 7.98
CA VAL A 94 -8.66 -4.83 7.62
C VAL A 94 -7.81 -3.58 7.67
N ASN A 95 -7.83 -2.78 6.60
CA ASN A 95 -7.07 -1.54 6.52
C ASN A 95 -8.05 -0.35 6.48
N HIS A 96 -7.87 0.59 7.40
CA HIS A 96 -8.65 1.84 7.43
C HIS A 96 -7.73 3.01 7.07
N LEU A 97 -8.22 3.91 6.22
CA LEU A 97 -7.58 5.21 6.05
C LEU A 97 -7.81 6.04 7.32
N GLN A 98 -6.74 6.48 7.95
CA GLN A 98 -6.79 7.24 9.19
C GLN A 98 -6.24 8.64 8.95
N PHE A 99 -7.08 9.65 9.18
CA PHE A 99 -6.65 11.04 9.25
C PHE A 99 -6.36 11.39 10.71
N MET A 100 -5.12 11.77 10.98
CA MET A 100 -4.69 12.18 12.31
C MET A 100 -4.17 13.61 12.28
N VAL A 101 -4.52 14.37 13.30
CA VAL A 101 -4.12 15.76 13.45
C VAL A 101 -3.76 16.00 14.92
N SER A 102 -2.83 16.91 15.19
CA SER A 102 -2.52 17.33 16.56
C SER A 102 -3.78 17.84 17.25
N ARG A 103 -3.94 17.56 18.55
CA ARG A 103 -5.06 18.09 19.36
C ARG A 103 -5.05 19.62 19.45
N GLU A 104 -3.92 20.25 19.21
CA GLU A 104 -3.75 21.71 19.21
C GLU A 104 -4.36 22.36 17.96
N ILE A 105 -4.60 21.58 16.91
CA ILE A 105 -5.17 22.06 15.66
C ILE A 105 -6.70 21.98 15.77
N PRO A 106 -7.44 23.11 15.62
CA PRO A 106 -8.87 23.18 15.89
C PRO A 106 -9.74 22.61 14.76
N ILE A 107 -9.32 21.50 14.13
CA ILE A 107 -10.07 20.81 13.09
C ILE A 107 -10.94 19.74 13.72
N GLN A 108 -12.26 19.86 13.56
CA GLN A 108 -13.22 18.86 14.01
C GLN A 108 -13.68 17.95 12.87
N THR A 109 -13.77 18.48 11.65
CA THR A 109 -14.10 17.69 10.46
C THR A 109 -13.12 17.99 9.33
N LEU A 110 -12.76 16.96 8.56
CA LEU A 110 -11.83 17.11 7.44
C LEU A 110 -12.39 18.07 6.37
N ARG A 111 -13.72 18.13 6.22
CA ARG A 111 -14.42 18.97 5.23
C ARG A 111 -14.38 20.47 5.56
N ASP A 112 -14.11 20.84 6.81
CA ASP A 112 -13.99 22.26 7.21
C ASP A 112 -12.66 22.87 6.76
N TRP A 113 -11.68 22.04 6.42
CA TRP A 113 -10.33 22.49 6.15
C TRP A 113 -10.21 23.43 4.95
N PRO A 114 -10.76 23.12 3.76
CA PRO A 114 -10.76 24.05 2.64
C PRO A 114 -11.39 25.41 2.95
N ALA A 115 -12.44 25.45 3.76
CA ALA A 115 -13.15 26.69 4.10
C ALA A 115 -12.30 27.63 4.96
N HIS A 116 -11.52 27.07 5.89
CA HIS A 116 -10.69 27.83 6.81
C HIS A 116 -9.25 28.05 6.32
N ARG A 117 -8.84 27.32 5.27
CA ARG A 117 -7.50 27.44 4.66
C ARG A 117 -6.36 27.25 5.66
N TRP A 118 -6.52 26.33 6.61
CA TRP A 118 -5.48 26.07 7.61
C TRP A 118 -4.17 25.61 6.93
N PRO A 119 -3.02 26.22 7.27
CA PRO A 119 -1.73 25.96 6.61
C PRO A 119 -1.04 24.73 7.20
N LEU A 120 -1.72 23.58 7.16
CA LEU A 120 -1.16 22.36 7.74
C LEU A 120 -0.22 21.67 6.76
N ARG A 121 0.93 21.26 7.28
CA ARG A 121 1.87 20.39 6.57
C ARG A 121 1.43 18.96 6.69
N VAL A 122 1.38 18.27 5.55
CA VAL A 122 0.89 16.91 5.48
C VAL A 122 2.03 15.98 5.08
N PRO A 123 2.56 15.16 6.01
CA PRO A 123 3.53 14.16 5.63
C PRO A 123 2.82 13.12 4.77
N VAL A 124 3.24 13.03 3.51
CA VAL A 124 2.77 11.99 2.60
C VAL A 124 3.86 10.96 2.43
N ASP A 125 3.45 9.71 2.36
CA ASP A 125 4.36 8.61 2.06
C ASP A 125 4.93 8.73 0.63
N ARG A 126 5.95 7.93 0.31
CA ARG A 126 6.63 7.95 -0.98
C ARG A 126 5.69 7.52 -2.12
N VAL A 127 6.05 7.91 -3.35
CA VAL A 127 5.31 7.49 -4.56
C VAL A 127 5.31 5.97 -4.68
N GLY A 128 4.20 5.42 -5.18
CA GLY A 128 4.01 3.97 -5.34
C GLY A 128 3.47 3.27 -4.10
N THR A 129 3.10 4.01 -3.05
CA THR A 129 2.36 3.45 -1.91
C THR A 129 0.84 3.63 -2.03
N VAL A 130 0.09 2.64 -1.54
CA VAL A 130 -1.38 2.72 -1.49
C VAL A 130 -1.80 3.83 -0.53
N ASP A 131 -1.11 3.97 0.59
CA ASP A 131 -1.36 5.01 1.59
C ASP A 131 -1.30 6.40 0.96
N ARG A 132 -0.22 6.71 0.21
CA ARG A 132 -0.12 7.97 -0.51
C ARG A 132 -1.26 8.15 -1.51
N LEU A 133 -1.54 7.14 -2.35
CA LEU A 133 -2.56 7.25 -3.39
C LEU A 133 -3.94 7.52 -2.80
N VAL A 134 -4.37 6.71 -1.84
CA VAL A 134 -5.69 6.82 -1.22
C VAL A 134 -5.82 8.12 -0.44
N PHE A 135 -4.74 8.54 0.23
CA PHE A 135 -4.71 9.81 0.94
C PHE A 135 -4.85 11.01 -0.01
N GLN A 136 -4.15 11.00 -1.16
CA GLN A 136 -4.29 12.05 -2.18
C GLN A 136 -5.71 12.10 -2.76
N LEU A 137 -6.28 10.96 -3.12
CA LEU A 137 -7.66 10.87 -3.63
C LEU A 137 -8.68 11.41 -2.62
N ALA A 138 -8.50 11.11 -1.34
CA ALA A 138 -9.39 11.59 -0.29
C ALA A 138 -9.26 13.10 -0.02
N LEU A 139 -8.06 13.67 -0.14
CA LEU A 139 -7.86 15.12 -0.09
C LEU A 139 -8.46 15.83 -1.31
N GLU A 140 -8.26 15.26 -2.51
CA GLU A 140 -8.81 15.80 -3.75
C GLU A 140 -10.34 15.83 -3.73
N ASP A 141 -11.01 14.81 -3.17
CA ASP A 141 -12.47 14.76 -3.00
C ASP A 141 -13.02 15.92 -2.16
N ILE A 142 -12.23 16.45 -1.23
CA ILE A 142 -12.59 17.62 -0.43
C ILE A 142 -11.99 18.93 -0.96
N GLY A 143 -11.39 18.92 -2.15
CA GLY A 143 -10.82 20.12 -2.78
C GLY A 143 -9.46 20.55 -2.22
N LEU A 144 -8.76 19.68 -1.48
CA LEU A 144 -7.40 19.90 -1.04
C LEU A 144 -6.41 19.31 -2.05
N THR A 145 -5.54 20.17 -2.58
CA THR A 145 -4.43 19.77 -3.45
C THR A 145 -3.12 20.24 -2.83
N ALA A 146 -2.00 19.63 -3.25
CA ALA A 146 -0.67 20.08 -2.83
C ALA A 146 -0.43 21.57 -3.16
N ALA A 147 -0.95 22.04 -4.30
CA ALA A 147 -0.87 23.44 -4.68
C ALA A 147 -1.69 24.37 -3.76
N ALA A 148 -2.90 23.93 -3.37
CA ALA A 148 -3.75 24.68 -2.45
C ALA A 148 -3.10 24.83 -1.07
N LEU A 149 -2.60 23.72 -0.50
CA LEU A 149 -1.91 23.72 0.79
C LEU A 149 -0.67 24.64 0.75
N ALA A 150 0.15 24.52 -0.30
CA ALA A 150 1.35 25.34 -0.46
C ALA A 150 1.00 26.84 -0.52
N SER A 151 -0.12 27.21 -1.16
CA SER A 151 -0.59 28.60 -1.23
C SER A 151 -1.03 29.19 0.11
N TRP A 152 -1.32 28.34 1.11
CA TRP A 152 -1.72 28.75 2.45
C TRP A 152 -0.53 28.81 3.41
N GLY A 153 0.63 28.27 3.04
CA GLY A 153 1.82 28.16 3.88
C GLY A 153 2.00 26.79 4.55
N GLY A 154 1.22 25.80 4.11
CA GLY A 154 1.31 24.38 4.50
C GLY A 154 1.88 23.52 3.40
#